data_AF-A0A3D5KDY5-F1
#
_entry.id   AF-A0A3D5KDY5-F1
#
_cell.length_a   1.000
_cell.length_b   1.000
_cell.length_c   1.000
_cell.angle_alpha   90.00
_cell.angle_beta   90.00
_cell.angle_gamma   90.00
#
_symmetry.space_group_name_H-M   'P 1'
#
loop_
_entity.id
_entity.type
_entity.pdbx_description
1 polymer ?
#
loop_
_entity_poly.entity_id
_entity_poly.type
_entity_poly.pdbx_seq_one_letter_code
_entity_poly.pdbx_strand_id
1 'polypeptide(L)'
;MDYKKLIAESLKENIDMDLASIEKLIEIPPKQEMGDFAFPCFQMAKVFRKAPNMIAEELKSKINIEGFEKIESMGPYLNFFVDKSTFIKNTLEKVLKEKD
;
A
#
# COMPACT_ATOMS: atom_id res chain seq x y z
N MET A 1 -6.78 5.70 11.18
CA MET A 1 -6.88 4.89 9.93
C MET A 1 -5.79 3.83 9.99
N ASP A 2 -6.04 2.60 9.55
CA ASP A 2 -4.98 1.59 9.46
C ASP A 2 -4.38 1.67 8.05
N TYR A 3 -3.14 2.15 7.93
CA TYR A 3 -2.50 2.33 6.63
C TYR A 3 -2.21 1.01 5.93
N LYS A 4 -1.92 -0.06 6.68
CA LYS A 4 -1.74 -1.38 6.06
C LYS A 4 -3.04 -1.86 5.45
N LYS A 5 -4.16 -1.65 6.16
CA LYS A 5 -5.49 -1.95 5.65
C LYS A 5 -5.82 -1.15 4.39
N LEU A 6 -5.56 0.15 4.38
CA LEU A 6 -5.78 1.01 3.21
C LEU A 6 -4.98 0.51 1.99
N ILE A 7 -3.69 0.23 2.18
CA ILE A 7 -2.82 -0.31 1.13
C ILE A 7 -3.34 -1.67 0.65
N ALA A 8 -3.76 -2.54 1.57
CA ALA A 8 -4.31 -3.85 1.23
C ALA A 8 -5.62 -3.74 0.42
N GLU A 9 -6.50 -2.80 0.77
CA GLU A 9 -7.73 -2.50 0.01
C GLU A 9 -7.40 -2.06 -1.41
N SER A 10 -6.47 -1.12 -1.58
CA SER A 10 -6.02 -0.66 -2.91
C SER A 10 -5.38 -1.76 -3.76
N LEU A 11 -4.65 -2.68 -3.11
CA LEU A 11 -4.04 -3.84 -3.77
C LEU A 11 -5.05 -4.93 -4.12
N LYS A 12 -6.08 -5.12 -3.30
CA LYS A 12 -7.08 -6.19 -3.46
C LYS A 12 -7.84 -6.12 -4.78
N GLU A 13 -8.02 -4.92 -5.32
CA GLU A 13 -8.65 -4.70 -6.63
C GLU A 13 -7.82 -5.24 -7.79
N ASN A 14 -6.50 -5.33 -7.60
CA ASN A 14 -5.54 -5.73 -8.63
C ASN A 14 -4.91 -7.10 -8.39
N ILE A 15 -5.13 -7.70 -7.20
CA ILE A 15 -4.54 -8.96 -6.77
C ILE A 15 -5.63 -9.93 -6.31
N ASP A 16 -5.60 -11.14 -6.86
CA ASP A 16 -6.47 -12.23 -6.45
C ASP A 16 -5.94 -12.95 -5.20
N MET A 17 -5.96 -12.23 -4.08
CA MET A 17 -5.59 -12.71 -2.74
C MET A 17 -6.57 -12.11 -1.72
N ASP A 18 -6.81 -12.77 -0.59
CA ASP A 18 -7.65 -12.17 0.45
C ASP A 18 -6.94 -10.98 1.13
N LEU A 19 -7.74 -10.04 1.64
CA LEU A 19 -7.24 -8.78 2.20
C LEU A 19 -6.30 -9.01 3.39
N ALA A 20 -6.59 -9.99 4.26
CA ALA A 20 -5.77 -10.28 5.43
C ALA A 20 -4.40 -10.87 5.04
N SER A 21 -4.34 -11.68 3.98
CA SER A 21 -3.08 -12.15 3.43
C SER A 21 -2.26 -11.00 2.84
N ILE A 22 -2.88 -10.11 2.05
CA ILE A 22 -2.19 -8.93 1.49
C ILE A 22 -1.62 -8.06 2.62
N GLU A 23 -2.43 -7.77 3.64
CA GLU A 23 -2.06 -6.94 4.77
C GLU A 23 -0.83 -7.47 5.53
N LYS A 24 -0.74 -8.81 5.69
CA LYS A 24 0.40 -9.48 6.32
C LYS A 24 1.70 -9.37 5.53
N LEU A 25 1.62 -9.17 4.21
CA LEU A 25 2.81 -8.99 3.37
C LEU A 25 3.35 -7.56 3.43
N ILE A 26 2.53 -6.60 3.87
CA ILE A 26 2.95 -5.20 3.96
C ILE A 26 3.93 -5.05 5.14
N GLU A 27 5.13 -4.61 4.81
CA GLU A 27 6.23 -4.42 5.75
C GLU A 27 6.62 -2.95 5.87
N ILE A 28 7.38 -2.64 6.93
CA ILE A 28 8.01 -1.33 7.11
C ILE A 28 9.42 -1.46 6.51
N PRO A 29 9.75 -0.70 5.46
CA PRO A 29 11.04 -0.82 4.82
C PRO A 29 12.17 -0.30 5.74
N PRO A 30 13.40 -0.80 5.60
CA PRO A 30 14.52 -0.43 6.47
C PRO A 30 15.06 0.99 6.24
N LYS A 31 14.69 1.62 5.11
CA LYS A 31 15.16 2.95 4.72
C LYS A 31 14.00 3.87 4.40
N GLN A 32 14.09 5.13 4.82
CA GLN A 32 13.07 6.14 4.55
C GLN A 32 12.86 6.43 3.05
N GLU A 33 13.92 6.30 2.24
CA GLU A 33 13.84 6.47 0.77
C GLU A 33 12.95 5.41 0.09
N MET A 34 12.60 4.34 0.80
CA MET A 34 11.72 3.26 0.33
C MET A 34 10.27 3.45 0.79
N GLY A 35 9.92 4.61 1.33
CA GLY A 35 8.56 4.92 1.78
C GLY A 35 8.29 4.55 3.23
N ASP A 36 7.04 4.75 3.65
CA ASP A 36 6.57 4.39 4.99
C ASP A 36 6.19 2.90 5.06
N PHE A 37 5.70 2.35 3.94
CA PHE A 37 5.30 0.94 3.81
C PHE A 37 5.76 0.37 2.47
N ALA A 38 6.04 -0.93 2.43
CA ALA A 38 6.40 -1.64 1.22
C ALA A 38 5.59 -2.93 1.08
N PHE A 39 5.20 -3.23 -0.16
CA PHE A 39 4.60 -4.51 -0.53
C PHE A 39 5.59 -5.31 -1.41
N PRO A 40 6.12 -6.43 -0.90
CA PRO A 40 7.02 -7.29 -1.65
C PRO A 40 6.26 -8.10 -2.72
N CYS A 41 6.58 -7.87 -4.00
CA CYS A 41 5.90 -8.55 -5.11
C CYS A 41 6.44 -9.97 -5.40
N PHE A 42 7.41 -10.47 -4.63
CA PHE A 42 7.99 -11.80 -4.84
C PHE A 42 6.97 -12.94 -4.75
N GLN A 43 6.04 -12.83 -3.80
CA GLN A 43 4.98 -13.82 -3.62
C GLN A 43 3.96 -13.76 -4.77
N MET A 44 3.87 -12.63 -5.47
CA MET A 44 2.99 -12.47 -6.63
C MET A 44 3.58 -13.08 -7.90
N ALA A 45 4.89 -13.35 -7.96
CA ALA A 45 5.53 -13.88 -9.17
C ALA A 45 4.90 -15.19 -9.67
N LYS A 46 4.53 -16.09 -8.74
CA LYS A 46 3.87 -17.36 -9.08
C LYS A 46 2.43 -17.16 -9.57
N VAL A 47 1.73 -16.17 -9.02
CA VAL A 47 0.33 -15.85 -9.34
C VAL A 47 0.25 -15.20 -10.73
N PHE A 48 1.08 -14.18 -10.96
CA PHE A 48 1.08 -13.40 -12.21
C PHE A 48 1.92 -14.04 -13.32
N ARG A 49 2.73 -15.07 -13.01
CA ARG A 49 3.72 -15.67 -13.93
C ARG A 49 4.62 -14.62 -14.60
N LYS A 50 4.96 -13.58 -13.84
CA LYS A 50 5.76 -12.43 -14.26
C LYS A 50 6.88 -12.19 -13.26
N ALA A 51 7.92 -11.48 -13.70
CA ALA A 51 9.00 -11.10 -12.81
C ALA A 51 8.49 -10.08 -11.76
N PRO A 52 8.91 -10.17 -10.48
CA PRO A 52 8.43 -9.30 -9.40
C PRO A 52 8.54 -7.81 -9.69
N ASN A 53 9.61 -7.38 -10.39
CA ASN A 53 9.82 -5.99 -10.78
C ASN A 53 8.78 -5.49 -11.78
N MET A 54 8.38 -6.32 -12.74
CA MET A 54 7.30 -5.99 -13.68
C MET A 54 5.96 -5.89 -12.97
N ILE A 55 5.73 -6.74 -11.96
CA ILE A 55 4.50 -6.72 -11.16
C ILE A 55 4.44 -5.41 -10.35
N ALA A 56 5.54 -5.00 -9.71
CA ALA A 56 5.58 -3.75 -8.96
C ALA A 56 5.28 -2.53 -9.85
N GLU A 57 5.90 -2.45 -11.03
CA GLU A 57 5.62 -1.41 -12.04
C GLU A 57 4.15 -1.41 -12.48
N GLU A 58 3.60 -2.59 -12.79
CA GLU A 58 2.22 -2.75 -13.23
C GLU A 58 1.23 -2.33 -12.14
N LEU A 59 1.43 -2.77 -10.89
CA LEU A 59 0.59 -2.40 -9.76
C LEU A 59 0.65 -0.89 -9.48
N LYS A 60 1.84 -0.28 -9.52
CA LYS A 60 2.00 1.17 -9.40
C LYS A 60 1.11 1.93 -10.39
N SER A 61 1.02 1.46 -11.63
CA SER A 61 0.21 2.12 -12.66
C SER A 61 -1.31 1.93 -12.52
N LYS A 62 -1.75 0.95 -11.72
CA LYS A 62 -3.18 0.62 -11.54
C LYS A 62 -3.76 1.11 -10.21
N ILE A 63 -2.91 1.35 -9.22
CA ILE A 63 -3.35 1.79 -7.90
C ILE A 63 -3.64 3.29 -7.91
N ASN A 64 -4.79 3.67 -7.36
CA ASN A 64 -5.12 5.05 -7.12
C ASN A 64 -4.25 5.63 -6.00
N ILE A 65 -3.72 6.84 -6.21
CA ILE A 65 -2.87 7.56 -5.25
C ILE A 65 -3.67 8.19 -4.11
N GLU A 66 -5.00 8.16 -4.15
CA GLU A 66 -5.85 8.74 -3.11
C GLU A 66 -5.54 8.16 -1.71
N GLY A 67 -5.22 9.05 -0.76
CA GLY A 67 -4.77 8.67 0.60
C GLY A 67 -3.26 8.42 0.72
N PHE A 68 -2.51 8.49 -0.37
CA PHE A 68 -1.06 8.39 -0.43
C PHE A 68 -0.46 9.70 -0.96
N GLU A 69 0.70 10.06 -0.46
CA GLU A 69 1.50 11.14 -1.03
C GLU A 69 2.16 10.68 -2.33
N LYS A 70 2.65 9.43 -2.34
CA LYS A 70 3.41 8.87 -3.47
C LYS A 70 3.37 7.34 -3.44
N ILE A 71 3.44 6.74 -4.62
CA ILE A 71 3.64 5.30 -4.79
C ILE A 71 4.78 5.08 -5.78
N GLU A 72 5.77 4.25 -5.42
CA GLU A 72 6.93 3.96 -6.26
C GLU A 72 7.23 2.48 -6.37
N SER A 73 7.64 2.05 -7.56
CA SER A 73 8.26 0.76 -7.80
C SER A 73 9.76 0.88 -7.56
N MET A 74 10.32 0.05 -6.68
CA MET A 74 11.76 -0.05 -6.49
C MET A 74 12.20 -1.50 -6.57
N GLY A 75 12.60 -1.92 -7.78
CA GLY A 75 12.86 -3.32 -8.07
C GLY A 75 11.62 -4.17 -7.80
N PRO A 76 11.68 -5.19 -6.93
CA PRO A 76 10.57 -6.10 -6.64
C PRO A 76 9.58 -5.56 -5.59
N TYR A 77 9.76 -4.32 -5.12
CA TYR A 77 8.92 -3.71 -4.09
C TYR A 77 8.04 -2.62 -4.68
N LEU A 78 6.82 -2.55 -4.15
CA LEU A 78 5.93 -1.43 -4.32
C LEU A 78 5.86 -0.64 -3.01
N ASN A 79 6.38 0.57 -3.04
CA ASN A 79 6.60 1.44 -1.91
C ASN A 79 5.50 2.50 -1.82
N PHE A 80 4.97 2.72 -0.63
CA PHE A 80 3.89 3.65 -0.34
C PHE A 80 4.38 4.72 0.63
N PHE A 81 4.15 5.98 0.27
CA PHE A 81 4.42 7.15 1.08
C PHE A 81 3.06 7.72 1.51
N VAL A 82 2.82 7.79 2.82
CA VAL A 82 1.49 8.15 3.33
C VAL A 82 1.41 9.65 3.63
N ASP A 83 0.31 10.28 3.22
CA ASP A 83 0.06 11.67 3.60
C ASP A 83 -0.41 11.74 5.07
N LYS A 84 0.55 11.95 5.96
CA LYS A 84 0.33 12.09 7.41
C LYS A 84 -0.56 13.30 7.73
N SER A 85 -0.56 14.34 6.90
CA SER A 85 -1.33 15.56 7.12
C SER A 85 -2.82 15.32 6.87
N THR A 86 -3.16 14.61 5.80
CA THR A 86 -4.54 14.20 5.50
C THR A 86 -5.09 13.22 6.53
N PHE A 87 -4.24 12.33 7.06
CA PHE A 87 -4.62 11.41 8.12
C PHE A 87 -4.98 12.10 9.44
N ILE A 88 -4.17 13.08 9.87
CA ILE A 88 -4.41 13.81 11.11
C ILE A 88 -5.77 14.50 11.04
N LYS A 89 -6.08 15.16 9.90
CA LYS A 89 -7.38 15.80 9.67
C LYS A 89 -8.54 14.80 9.74
N ASN A 90 -8.50 13.72 8.94
CA ASN A 90 -9.57 12.73 8.92
C ASN A 90 -9.78 12.01 10.27
N THR A 91 -8.70 11.78 11.02
CA THR A 91 -8.78 11.16 12.35
C THR A 91 -9.35 12.12 13.38
N LEU A 92 -8.92 13.39 13.38
CA LEU A 92 -9.52 14.43 14.24
C LEU A 92 -11.00 14.61 13.94
N GLU A 93 -11.39 14.68 12.67
CA GLU A 93 -12.80 14.83 12.27
C GLU A 93 -13.67 13.63 12.67
N LYS A 94 -13.15 12.40 12.56
CA LYS A 94 -13.88 11.21 13.04
C LYS A 94 -14.05 11.19 14.56
N VAL A 95 -12.98 11.49 15.31
CA VAL A 95 -13.05 11.53 16.80
C VAL A 95 -13.97 12.65 17.29
N LEU A 96 -14.03 13.78 16.57
CA LEU A 96 -14.97 14.86 16.87
C LEU A 96 -16.42 14.49 16.54
N LYS A 97 -16.67 13.64 15.52
CA LYS A 97 -18.01 13.15 15.17
C LYS A 97 -18.51 11.98 16.03
N GLU A 98 -17.62 11.20 16.65
CA GLU A 98 -18.00 10.10 17.56
C GLU A 98 -18.28 10.55 19.01
N LYS A 99 -18.35 11.86 19.26
CA LYS A 99 -18.65 12.45 20.58
C LYS A 99 -20.04 13.08 20.70
N ASP A 100 -20.90 12.91 19.69
CA ASP A 100 -22.35 13.18 19.75
C ASP A 100 -23.13 11.86 19.63
#